data_AF-A0AAW0VZS5-F1
#
_entry.id   AF-A0AAW0VZS5-F1
#
_cell.length_a   1.000
_cell.length_b   1.000
_cell.length_c   1.000
_cell.angle_alpha   90.00
_cell.angle_beta   90.00
_cell.angle_gamma   90.00
#
_symmetry.space_group_name_H-M   'P 1'
#
loop_
_entity.id
_entity.type
_entity.pdbx_description
1 polymer ?
#
loop_
_entity_poly.entity_id
_entity_poly.type
_entity_poly.pdbx_seq_one_letter_code
_entity_poly.pdbx_strand_id
1 'polypeptide(L)'
;MSDLDAELITDRNDIIMDDLNGQPPNKPKEVKKNPQLYLNDGIHSIDYILVSRDSETDDHLDHEEWRRVFEKNLVKEGLILEEDRVEEVPLRFVKIHAPFEVCTRYAEILKLRMPMKE
;
A
#
# COMPACT_ATOMS: atom_id res chain seq x y z
N MET A 1 26.78 4.68 22.19
CA MET A 1 26.17 3.99 21.04
C MET A 1 25.04 4.90 20.62
N SER A 2 25.22 5.57 19.51
CA SER A 2 24.59 6.84 19.13
C SER A 2 23.07 6.80 19.10
N ASP A 3 22.48 7.89 19.59
CA ASP A 3 21.16 8.39 19.22
C ASP A 3 21.03 8.33 17.69
N LEU A 4 20.38 7.29 17.19
CA LEU A 4 20.04 7.16 15.78
C LEU A 4 18.57 7.56 15.65
N ASP A 5 18.38 8.85 15.51
CA ASP A 5 17.34 9.49 14.71
C ASP A 5 16.01 8.73 14.65
N ALA A 6 15.14 8.97 15.64
CA ALA A 6 13.71 8.98 15.40
C ALA A 6 13.36 10.18 14.49
N GLU A 7 13.95 10.22 13.29
CA GLU A 7 13.47 11.10 12.22
C GLU A 7 12.04 10.66 11.92
N LEU A 8 11.12 11.60 12.11
CA LEU A 8 9.70 11.50 11.81
C LEU A 8 9.51 10.80 10.45
N ILE A 9 9.09 9.53 10.47
CA ILE A 9 8.76 8.76 9.28
C ILE A 9 7.47 9.36 8.73
N THR A 10 7.58 10.30 7.79
CA THR A 10 6.42 10.84 7.07
C THR A 10 6.28 10.08 5.76
N ASP A 11 5.11 9.46 5.54
CA ASP A 11 4.74 8.95 4.23
C ASP A 11 3.25 9.11 3.91
N ARG A 12 3.05 9.60 2.69
CA ARG A 12 1.88 9.67 1.78
C ARG A 12 0.50 10.20 2.15
N ASN A 13 0.12 10.35 3.41
CA ASN A 13 -1.19 10.97 3.73
C ASN A 13 -1.11 12.40 4.27
N ASP A 14 0.08 12.99 4.34
CA ASP A 14 0.19 14.43 4.57
C ASP A 14 -0.11 15.15 3.25
N ILE A 15 -1.40 15.37 2.96
CA ILE A 15 -1.78 16.70 2.48
C ILE A 15 -1.20 17.63 3.54
N ILE A 16 -0.09 18.31 3.23
CA ILE A 16 0.45 19.32 4.12
C ILE A 16 -0.67 20.36 4.27
N MET A 17 -1.36 20.33 5.41
CA MET A 17 -2.48 21.23 5.71
C MET A 17 -2.02 22.71 5.65
N ASP A 18 -0.71 22.96 5.68
CA ASP A 18 -0.12 24.30 5.53
C ASP A 18 -0.34 24.91 4.14
N ASP A 19 -0.66 24.12 3.11
CA ASP A 19 -0.94 24.58 1.74
C ASP A 19 -2.28 25.35 1.63
N LEU A 20 -3.11 25.33 2.68
CA LEU A 20 -4.38 26.05 2.72
C LEU A 20 -4.24 27.53 3.11
N ASN A 21 -3.09 27.95 3.64
CA ASN A 21 -2.87 29.31 4.14
C ASN A 21 -2.31 30.32 3.10
N GLY A 22 -2.25 29.94 1.81
CA GLY A 22 -1.88 30.88 0.73
C GLY A 22 -0.44 31.39 0.79
N GLN A 23 0.44 30.72 1.54
CA GLN A 23 1.88 31.00 1.51
C GLN A 23 2.48 30.42 0.21
N PRO A 24 3.39 31.13 -0.47
CA PRO A 24 4.08 30.56 -1.63
C PRO A 24 4.77 29.27 -1.21
N PRO A 25 4.83 28.23 -2.08
CA PRO A 25 5.45 26.97 -1.72
C PRO A 25 6.89 27.24 -1.28
N ASN A 26 7.13 27.14 0.03
CA ASN A 26 8.48 27.05 0.55
C ASN A 26 9.08 25.81 -0.13
N LYS A 27 10.28 25.96 -0.71
CA LYS A 27 10.99 24.94 -1.50
C LYS A 27 10.65 23.54 -1.01
N PRO A 28 10.31 22.57 -1.91
CA PRO A 28 9.98 21.22 -1.48
C PRO A 28 11.08 20.73 -0.54
N LYS A 29 10.73 20.56 0.74
CA LYS A 29 11.63 19.94 1.71
C LYS A 29 11.84 18.52 1.17
N GLU A 30 13.07 18.12 0.93
CA GLU A 30 13.37 16.74 0.56
C GLU A 30 13.00 15.85 1.75
N VAL A 31 11.78 15.32 1.72
CA VAL A 31 11.31 14.35 2.70
C VAL A 31 11.96 13.02 2.36
N LYS A 32 12.79 12.50 3.26
CA LYS A 32 13.32 11.14 3.15
C LYS A 32 12.13 10.17 3.22
N LYS A 33 11.84 9.51 2.11
CA LYS A 33 10.82 8.45 2.06
C LYS A 33 11.33 7.22 2.80
N ASN A 34 10.44 6.55 3.54
CA ASN A 34 10.74 5.22 4.08
C ASN A 34 10.48 4.17 2.98
N PRO A 35 11.53 3.52 2.43
CA PRO A 35 11.36 2.57 1.33
C PRO A 35 10.51 1.35 1.72
N GLN A 36 10.35 1.05 3.02
CA GLN A 36 9.55 -0.08 3.49
C GLN A 36 8.03 0.13 3.36
N LEU A 37 7.58 1.35 3.05
CA LEU A 37 6.16 1.67 2.82
C LEU A 37 5.78 1.62 1.34
N TYR A 38 6.71 1.20 0.48
CA TYR A 38 6.56 1.13 -0.96
C TYR A 38 6.79 -0.29 -1.47
N LEU A 39 6.23 -0.58 -2.65
CA LEU A 39 6.64 -1.71 -3.48
C LEU A 39 8.11 -1.57 -3.89
N ASN A 40 8.68 -2.63 -4.47
CA ASN A 40 10.10 -2.69 -4.82
C ASN A 40 10.52 -1.64 -5.86
N ASP A 41 9.57 -1.01 -6.56
CA ASP A 41 9.83 0.11 -7.46
C ASP A 41 10.03 1.47 -6.74
N GLY A 42 9.71 1.58 -5.45
CA GLY A 42 9.77 2.82 -4.69
C GLY A 42 8.75 3.89 -5.14
N ILE A 43 7.82 3.52 -6.02
CA ILE A 43 6.83 4.41 -6.62
C ILE A 43 5.44 4.11 -6.10
N HIS A 44 5.05 2.85 -5.95
CA HIS A 44 3.71 2.49 -5.46
C HIS A 44 3.75 2.26 -3.95
N SER A 45 2.81 2.82 -3.20
CA SER A 45 2.76 2.65 -1.75
C SER A 45 1.94 1.44 -1.37
N ILE A 46 2.29 0.83 -0.25
CA ILE A 46 1.57 -0.33 0.25
C ILE A 46 0.33 0.16 1.01
N ASP A 47 -0.85 -0.19 0.50
CA ASP A 47 -2.14 0.11 1.14
C ASP A 47 -2.59 -1.05 2.02
N TYR A 48 -2.36 -2.29 1.58
CA TYR A 48 -2.69 -3.51 2.33
C TYR A 48 -1.60 -4.58 2.16
N ILE A 49 -1.53 -5.49 3.13
CA ILE A 49 -0.71 -6.70 3.06
C ILE A 49 -1.60 -7.90 3.36
N LEU A 50 -1.66 -8.87 2.44
CA LEU A 50 -2.26 -10.18 2.69
C LEU A 50 -1.18 -11.13 3.20
N VAL A 51 -1.50 -11.90 4.23
CA VAL A 51 -0.60 -12.90 4.80
C VAL A 51 -1.29 -14.25 4.76
N SER A 52 -0.59 -15.25 4.21
CA SER A 52 -1.06 -16.63 4.17
C SER A 52 0.06 -17.58 4.60
N ARG A 53 -0.30 -18.76 5.09
CA ARG A 53 0.65 -19.81 5.45
C ARG A 53 0.59 -20.91 4.40
N ASP A 54 1.75 -21.37 3.96
CA ASP A 54 1.85 -22.59 3.17
C ASP A 54 1.69 -23.77 4.13
N SER A 55 0.63 -24.57 3.95
CA SER A 55 0.31 -25.74 4.79
C SER A 55 0.67 -27.02 4.07
N GLU A 56 1.26 -27.99 4.75
CA GLU A 56 1.60 -29.30 4.15
C GLU A 56 0.44 -30.32 4.20
N THR A 57 -0.78 -29.87 4.47
CA THR A 57 -1.97 -30.73 4.60
C THR A 57 -2.64 -31.00 3.25
N ASP A 58 -3.40 -32.10 3.11
CA ASP A 58 -4.09 -32.46 1.85
C ASP A 58 -5.03 -31.36 1.31
N ASP A 59 -5.62 -30.53 2.18
CA ASP A 59 -6.46 -29.37 1.80
C ASP A 59 -5.68 -28.22 1.12
N HIS A 60 -4.35 -28.33 1.01
CA HIS A 60 -3.47 -27.27 0.48
C HIS A 60 -3.73 -26.94 -0.99
N LEU A 61 -4.11 -27.93 -1.80
CA LEU A 61 -4.33 -27.74 -3.24
C LEU A 61 -5.52 -26.83 -3.51
N ASP A 62 -6.62 -27.00 -2.78
CA ASP A 62 -7.81 -26.17 -2.91
C ASP A 62 -7.55 -24.74 -2.42
N HIS A 63 -6.80 -24.59 -1.33
CA HIS A 63 -6.41 -23.28 -0.81
C HIS A 63 -5.46 -22.52 -1.74
N GLU A 64 -4.52 -23.19 -2.39
CA GLU A 64 -3.66 -22.60 -3.42
C GLU A 64 -4.49 -22.13 -4.63
N GLU A 65 -5.42 -22.96 -5.11
CA GLU A 65 -6.27 -22.57 -6.23
C GLU A 65 -7.16 -21.36 -5.89
N TRP A 66 -7.77 -21.34 -4.71
CA TRP A 66 -8.60 -20.21 -4.28
C TRP A 66 -7.79 -18.93 -4.14
N ARG A 67 -6.57 -18.99 -3.60
CA ARG A 67 -5.66 -17.84 -3.53
C ARG A 67 -5.32 -17.33 -4.92
N ARG A 68 -4.94 -18.22 -5.83
CA ARG A 68 -4.62 -17.87 -7.22
C ARG A 68 -5.80 -17.19 -7.92
N VAL A 69 -7.02 -17.70 -7.73
CA VAL A 69 -8.23 -17.09 -8.31
C VAL A 69 -8.51 -15.72 -7.67
N PHE A 70 -8.39 -15.60 -6.36
CA PHE A 70 -8.61 -14.35 -5.64
C PHE A 70 -7.63 -13.26 -6.11
N GLU A 71 -6.34 -13.55 -6.17
CA GLU A 71 -5.32 -12.59 -6.61
C GLU A 71 -5.47 -12.20 -8.08
N LYS A 72 -5.80 -13.17 -8.95
CA LYS A 72 -6.12 -12.88 -10.34
C LYS A 72 -7.30 -11.92 -10.45
N ASN A 73 -8.30 -12.06 -9.59
CA ASN A 73 -9.44 -11.13 -9.54
C ASN A 73 -9.02 -9.75 -9.03
N LEU A 74 -8.14 -9.66 -8.03
CA LEU A 74 -7.62 -8.37 -7.55
C LEU A 74 -6.88 -7.61 -8.67
N VAL A 75 -6.01 -8.30 -9.41
CA VAL A 75 -5.31 -7.72 -10.57
C VAL A 75 -6.31 -7.30 -11.65
N LYS A 76 -7.34 -8.12 -11.91
CA LYS A 76 -8.40 -7.80 -12.87
C LYS A 76 -9.20 -6.56 -12.47
N GLU A 77 -9.39 -6.30 -11.18
CA GLU A 77 -10.01 -5.09 -10.65
C GLU A 77 -9.09 -3.86 -10.67
N GLY A 78 -7.86 -4.00 -11.17
CA GLY A 78 -6.90 -2.91 -11.34
C GLY A 78 -5.99 -2.67 -10.15
N LEU A 79 -5.96 -3.57 -9.16
CA LEU A 79 -5.01 -3.50 -8.05
C LEU A 79 -3.62 -3.99 -8.48
N ILE A 80 -2.58 -3.40 -7.91
CA ILE A 80 -1.19 -3.80 -8.15
C ILE A 80 -0.72 -4.65 -6.98
N LEU A 81 -0.23 -5.85 -7.27
CA LEU A 81 0.21 -6.84 -6.30
C LEU A 81 1.71 -7.10 -6.45
N GLU A 82 2.40 -7.25 -5.32
CA GLU A 82 3.77 -7.71 -5.24
C GLU A 82 3.86 -8.81 -4.17
N GLU A 83 4.47 -9.94 -4.52
CA GLU A 83 4.63 -11.06 -3.60
C GLU A 83 6.06 -11.11 -3.07
N ASP A 84 6.19 -11.13 -1.75
CA ASP A 84 7.42 -11.42 -1.05
C ASP A 84 7.31 -12.77 -0.35
N ARG A 85 8.29 -13.65 -0.59
CA ARG A 85 8.48 -14.90 0.15
C ARG A 85 9.74 -14.82 0.98
N VAL A 86 9.62 -15.26 2.23
CA VAL A 86 10.78 -15.44 3.11
C VAL A 86 11.08 -16.93 3.12
N GLU A 87 12.17 -17.38 2.51
CA GLU A 87 12.48 -18.81 2.32
C GLU A 87 12.48 -19.62 3.63
N GLU A 88 12.83 -18.98 4.74
CA GLU A 88 12.94 -19.61 6.07
C GLU A 88 11.61 -19.70 6.83
N VAL A 89 10.56 -19.03 6.34
CA VAL A 89 9.26 -18.93 7.03
C VAL A 89 8.17 -19.42 6.09
N PRO A 90 7.27 -20.34 6.50
CA PRO A 90 6.17 -20.82 5.67
C PRO A 90 5.05 -19.76 5.59
N LEU A 91 5.40 -18.49 5.41
CA LEU A 91 4.48 -17.38 5.27
C LEU A 91 4.73 -16.68 3.94
N ARG A 92 3.61 -16.37 3.28
CA ARG A 92 3.57 -15.64 2.03
C ARG A 92 2.93 -14.29 2.28
N PHE A 93 3.61 -13.24 1.82
CA PHE A 93 3.18 -11.85 1.95
C PHE A 93 2.85 -11.29 0.57
N VAL A 94 1.65 -10.76 0.39
CA VAL A 94 1.25 -10.03 -0.82
C VAL A 94 0.99 -8.59 -0.45
N LYS A 95 1.89 -7.70 -0.89
CA LYS A 95 1.71 -6.26 -0.80
C LYS A 95 0.74 -5.81 -1.89
N ILE A 96 -0.18 -4.93 -1.55
CA ILE A 96 -1.21 -4.42 -2.45
C ILE A 96 -1.14 -2.90 -2.47
N HIS A 97 -1.09 -2.36 -3.68
CA HIS A 97 -1.33 -0.95 -3.94
C HIS A 97 -2.66 -0.76 -4.70
N ALA A 98 -3.44 0.23 -4.29
CA ALA A 98 -4.66 0.66 -4.95
C ALA A 98 -4.42 1.95 -5.76
N PRO A 99 -4.36 1.87 -7.10
CA PRO A 99 -4.22 3.06 -7.93
C PRO A 99 -5.35 4.06 -7.73
N PHE A 100 -5.04 5.35 -7.91
CA PHE A 100 -6.02 6.43 -7.72
C PHE A 100 -7.32 6.21 -8.50
N GLU A 101 -7.24 5.74 -9.74
CA GLU A 101 -8.39 5.44 -10.59
C GLU A 101 -9.32 4.39 -9.98
N VAL A 102 -8.76 3.37 -9.33
CA VAL A 102 -9.52 2.34 -8.60
C VAL A 102 -10.18 2.97 -7.38
N CYS A 103 -9.44 3.75 -6.60
CA CYS A 103 -9.97 4.45 -5.42
C CYS A 103 -11.11 5.40 -5.79
N THR A 104 -10.98 6.20 -6.85
CA THR A 104 -12.03 7.11 -7.33
C THR A 104 -13.28 6.36 -7.75
N ARG A 105 -13.14 5.31 -8.58
CA ARG A 105 -14.27 4.48 -9.02
C ARG A 105 -15.04 3.90 -7.83
N TYR A 106 -14.33 3.35 -6.84
CA TYR A 106 -14.99 2.79 -5.65
C TYR A 106 -15.53 3.87 -4.71
N ALA A 107 -14.89 5.03 -4.60
CA ALA A 107 -15.42 6.16 -3.83
C ALA A 107 -16.77 6.65 -4.41
N GLU A 108 -16.90 6.68 -5.74
CA GLU A 108 -18.14 7.02 -6.43
C GLU A 108 -19.25 5.98 -6.20
N ILE A 109 -18.91 4.70 -6.19
CA ILE A 109 -19.85 3.59 -5.91
C ILE A 109 -20.31 3.66 -4.45
N LEU A 110 -19.38 3.86 -3.52
CA LEU A 110 -19.63 3.92 -2.08
C LEU A 110 -20.24 5.25 -1.61
N LYS A 111 -20.32 6.25 -2.50
CA LYS A 111 -20.81 7.61 -2.20
C LYS A 111 -20.05 8.26 -1.04
N LEU A 112 -18.72 8.12 -1.04
CA LEU A 112 -17.87 8.78 -0.05
C LEU A 112 -17.99 10.30 -0.19
N ARG A 113 -18.20 10.99 0.94
CA ARG A 113 -18.25 12.46 0.98
C ARG A 113 -16.86 13.01 1.25
N MET A 114 -16.34 13.81 0.32
CA MET A 114 -15.11 14.55 0.52
C MET A 114 -15.39 15.92 1.14
N PRO A 115 -14.50 16.44 2.01
CA PRO A 115 -14.58 17.83 2.45
C PRO A 115 -14.43 18.75 1.24
N MET A 116 -15.30 19.76 1.13
CA MET A 116 -15.21 20.80 0.10
C MET A 116 -14.58 22.04 0.72
N LYS A 117 -13.66 22.67 -0.01
CA LYS A 117 -13.10 23.97 0.37
C LYS A 117 -14.19 25.04 0.18
N GLU A 118 -14.25 26.00 1.10
CA GLU A 118 -15.08 27.21 0.94
C GLU A 118 -14.61 28.07 -0.24
#